data_AF-T0Z768-F1
#
_entry.id   AF-T0Z768-F1
#
_cell.length_a   1.000
_cell.length_b   1.000
_cell.length_c   1.000
_cell.angle_alpha   90.00
_cell.angle_beta   90.00
_cell.angle_gamma   90.00
#
_symmetry.space_group_name_H-M   'P 1'
#
loop_
_entity.id
_entity.type
_entity.pdbx_description
1 polymer ?
#
loop_
_entity_poly.entity_id
_entity_poly.type
_entity_poly.pdbx_seq_one_letter_code
_entity_poly.pdbx_strand_id
1 'polypeptide(L)'
;LGALNVMRLHSPQSAILSAVIFNALVIVALIPLALRGVSFRATSSAAILRRNVLVYGVGGVIVPFLGIKVIDLLLVAFHAY
;
A
#
# COMPACT_ATOMS: atom_id res chain seq x y z
N LEU A 1 2.32 11.76 22.15
CA LEU A 1 2.81 11.39 20.80
C LEU A 1 2.63 9.90 20.43
N GLY A 2 2.08 9.04 21.31
CA GLY A 2 1.85 7.60 21.02
C GLY A 2 0.44 7.19 20.55
N ALA A 3 -0.50 8.14 20.40
CA ALA A 3 -1.92 7.83 20.20
C ALA A 3 -2.35 7.56 18.74
N LEU A 4 -1.45 7.76 17.77
CA LEU A 4 -1.70 7.55 16.33
C LEU A 4 -0.92 6.35 15.75
N ASN A 5 -0.27 5.54 16.59
CA ASN A 5 0.38 4.31 16.15
C ASN A 5 -0.65 3.16 16.06
N VAL A 6 -1.62 3.31 15.14
CA VAL A 6 -2.68 2.33 14.88
C VAL A 6 -2.10 0.96 14.45
N MET A 7 -0.88 0.95 13.91
CA MET A 7 -0.20 -0.24 13.41
C MET A 7 0.72 -0.94 14.41
N ARG A 8 0.93 -0.37 15.61
CA ARG A 8 1.87 -0.88 16.65
C ARG A 8 3.27 -1.16 16.09
N LEU A 9 3.79 -0.30 15.23
CA LEU A 9 5.15 -0.42 14.68
C LEU A 9 6.19 -0.25 15.79
N HIS A 10 7.30 -0.99 15.69
CA HIS A 10 8.23 -1.25 16.79
C HIS A 10 9.01 0.00 17.24
N SER A 11 9.35 0.90 16.31
CA SER A 11 9.89 2.24 16.62
C SER A 11 9.40 3.30 15.61
N PRO A 12 9.38 4.60 15.97
CA PRO A 12 9.05 5.66 15.02
C PRO A 12 10.02 5.73 13.83
N GLN A 13 11.28 5.34 14.03
CA GLN A 13 12.31 5.33 12.99
C GLN A 13 12.10 4.21 11.98
N SER A 14 11.80 2.98 12.44
CA SER A 14 11.52 1.85 11.55
C SER A 14 10.22 2.06 10.76
N ALA A 15 9.23 2.72 11.37
CA ALA A 15 7.99 3.10 10.71
C ALA A 15 8.21 4.06 9.53
N ILE A 16 9.03 5.12 9.73
CA ILE A 16 9.35 6.08 8.66
C ILE A 16 10.14 5.37 7.54
N LEU A 17 11.14 4.56 7.91
CA LEU A 17 11.96 3.84 6.93
C LEU A 17 11.13 2.86 6.10
N SER A 18 10.26 2.09 6.75
CA SER A 18 9.37 1.13 6.09
C SER A 18 8.38 1.83 5.15
N ALA A 19 7.86 2.98 5.54
CA ALA A 19 6.98 3.79 4.68
C ALA A 19 7.70 4.32 3.44
N VAL A 20 8.92 4.81 3.57
CA VAL A 20 9.74 5.29 2.45
C VAL A 20 10.09 4.15 1.49
N ILE A 21 10.51 2.99 2.01
CA ILE A 21 10.80 1.80 1.21
C ILE A 21 9.53 1.34 0.47
N PHE A 22 8.39 1.28 1.16
CA PHE A 22 7.13 0.89 0.54
C PHE A 22 6.77 1.80 -0.64
N ASN A 23 6.90 3.12 -0.47
CA ASN A 23 6.61 4.08 -1.53
C ASN A 23 7.53 3.90 -2.75
N ALA A 24 8.82 3.61 -2.54
CA ALA A 24 9.74 3.33 -3.64
C ALA A 24 9.35 2.05 -4.40
N LEU A 25 8.98 0.99 -3.68
CA LEU A 25 8.59 -0.29 -4.27
C LEU A 25 7.23 -0.21 -4.99
N VAL A 26 6.25 0.47 -4.40
CA VAL A 26 4.89 0.51 -4.94
C VAL A 26 4.84 1.27 -6.28
N ILE A 27 5.65 2.32 -6.45
CA ILE A 27 5.75 3.03 -7.73
C ILE A 27 6.22 2.07 -8.81
N VAL A 28 7.34 1.36 -8.58
CA VAL A 28 7.90 0.40 -9.55
C VAL A 28 6.89 -0.71 -9.87
N ALA A 29 6.19 -1.23 -8.87
CA ALA A 29 5.16 -2.25 -9.04
C ALA A 29 3.97 -1.77 -9.87
N LEU A 30 3.61 -0.49 -9.79
CA LEU A 30 2.47 0.10 -10.50
C LEU A 30 2.80 0.58 -11.92
N ILE A 31 4.07 0.82 -12.27
CA ILE A 31 4.48 1.16 -13.64
C ILE A 31 3.90 0.19 -14.70
N PRO A 32 4.03 -1.14 -14.60
CA PRO A 32 3.47 -2.05 -15.61
C PRO A 32 1.95 -1.96 -15.70
N LEU A 33 1.26 -1.69 -14.58
CA LEU A 33 -0.20 -1.49 -14.57
C LEU A 33 -0.57 -0.19 -15.31
N ALA A 34 0.20 0.88 -15.09
CA ALA A 34 0.01 2.16 -15.78
C ALA A 34 0.24 2.03 -17.29
N LEU A 35 1.23 1.23 -17.73
CA LEU A 35 1.55 1.01 -19.14
C LEU A 35 0.53 0.11 -19.85
N ARG A 36 0.01 -0.93 -19.18
CA ARG A 36 -0.99 -1.85 -19.76
C ARG A 36 -2.39 -1.26 -19.82
N GLY A 37 -2.66 -0.22 -19.02
CA GLY A 37 -3.99 0.35 -18.86
C GLY A 37 -4.95 -0.59 -18.13
N VAL A 38 -6.07 -0.05 -17.68
CA VAL A 38 -7.10 -0.81 -16.97
C VAL A 38 -8.16 -1.25 -17.98
N SER A 39 -8.45 -2.55 -18.04
CA SER A 39 -9.43 -3.11 -18.97
C SER A 39 -10.83 -2.51 -18.70
N PHE A 40 -11.32 -1.66 -19.59
CA PHE A 40 -12.66 -1.11 -19.51
C PHE A 40 -13.69 -2.11 -20.02
N ARG A 41 -14.76 -2.38 -19.26
CA ARG A 41 -15.90 -3.19 -19.71
C ARG A 41 -17.11 -2.28 -19.87
N ALA A 42 -17.77 -2.35 -21.02
CA ALA A 42 -19.02 -1.64 -21.28
C ALA A 42 -20.13 -2.16 -20.35
N THR A 43 -20.36 -1.44 -19.26
CA THR A 43 -21.51 -1.62 -18.37
C THR A 43 -21.95 -0.22 -17.92
N SER A 44 -23.03 -0.12 -17.13
CA SER A 44 -23.51 1.18 -16.68
C SER A 44 -22.41 1.92 -15.89
N SER A 45 -22.28 3.24 -16.10
CA SER A 45 -21.26 4.06 -15.46
C SER A 45 -21.28 3.94 -13.93
N ALA A 46 -22.48 3.80 -13.34
CA ALA A 46 -22.66 3.60 -11.91
C ALA A 46 -22.07 2.25 -11.43
N ALA A 47 -22.24 1.18 -12.20
CA ALA A 47 -21.67 -0.13 -11.86
C ALA A 47 -20.14 -0.15 -11.97
N ILE A 48 -19.58 0.55 -12.97
CA ILE A 48 -18.12 0.73 -13.12
C ILE A 48 -17.55 1.48 -11.93
N LEU A 49 -18.15 2.62 -11.57
CA LEU A 49 -17.69 3.44 -10.45
C LEU A 49 -17.68 2.64 -9.14
N ARG A 50 -18.79 1.94 -8.83
CA ARG A 50 -18.89 1.13 -7.61
C ARG A 50 -17.80 0.06 -7.55
N ARG A 51 -17.56 -0.64 -8.66
CA ARG A 51 -16.52 -1.69 -8.74
C ARG A 51 -15.13 -1.10 -8.60
N ASN A 52 -14.84 0.02 -9.25
CA ASN A 52 -13.53 0.66 -9.18
C ASN A 52 -13.25 1.22 -7.78
N VAL A 53 -14.23 1.84 -7.12
CA VAL A 53 -14.09 2.30 -5.73
C VAL A 53 -13.89 1.11 -4.79
N LEU A 54 -14.63 0.02 -4.97
CA LEU A 54 -14.44 -1.17 -4.13
C LEU A 54 -13.07 -1.81 -4.34
N VAL A 55 -12.60 -1.98 -5.58
CA VAL A 55 -11.32 -2.66 -5.85
C VAL A 55 -10.13 -1.73 -5.59
N TYR A 56 -10.09 -0.56 -6.22
CA TYR A 56 -8.96 0.36 -6.14
C TYR A 56 -8.99 1.23 -4.88
N GLY A 57 -10.17 1.56 -4.35
CA GLY A 57 -10.28 2.29 -3.09
C GLY A 57 -9.94 1.42 -1.89
N VAL A 58 -10.64 0.27 -1.72
CA VAL A 58 -10.35 -0.63 -0.59
C VAL A 58 -8.96 -1.26 -0.74
N GLY A 59 -8.59 -1.69 -1.95
CA GLY A 59 -7.23 -2.19 -2.22
C GLY A 59 -6.17 -1.14 -1.94
N GLY A 60 -6.38 0.11 -2.36
CA GLY A 60 -5.47 1.22 -2.12
C GLY A 60 -5.29 1.58 -0.65
N VAL A 61 -6.28 1.27 0.21
CA VAL A 61 -6.16 1.42 1.66
C VAL A 61 -5.48 0.20 2.28
N ILE A 62 -5.85 -1.03 1.90
CA ILE A 62 -5.33 -2.24 2.58
C ILE A 62 -3.86 -2.52 2.21
N VAL A 63 -3.50 -2.37 0.94
CA VAL A 63 -2.17 -2.71 0.41
C VAL A 63 -1.03 -1.95 1.12
N PRO A 64 -1.04 -0.62 1.30
CA PRO A 64 0.03 0.08 2.01
C PRO A 64 0.14 -0.37 3.46
N PHE A 65 -0.98 -0.67 4.12
CA PHE A 65 -0.94 -1.08 5.51
C PHE A 65 -0.26 -2.44 5.69
N LEU A 66 -0.57 -3.40 4.81
CA LEU A 66 0.07 -4.70 4.81
C LEU A 66 1.54 -4.60 4.36
N GLY A 67 1.83 -3.84 3.32
CA GLY A 67 3.18 -3.69 2.77
C GLY A 67 4.16 -3.06 3.77
N ILE A 68 3.77 -1.95 4.40
CA ILE A 68 4.61 -1.29 5.42
C ILE A 68 4.87 -2.22 6.61
N LYS A 69 3.85 -2.95 7.07
CA LYS A 69 4.01 -3.90 8.18
C LYS A 69 4.95 -5.06 7.84
N VAL A 70 4.84 -5.61 6.64
CA VAL A 70 5.75 -6.68 6.18
C VAL A 70 7.18 -6.16 6.09
N ILE A 71 7.38 -4.95 5.55
CA ILE A 71 8.71 -4.33 5.49
C ILE A 71 9.25 -4.15 6.91
N ASP A 72 8.50 -3.52 7.82
CA ASP A 72 8.94 -3.31 9.22
C ASP A 72 9.36 -4.61 9.90
N LEU A 73 8.57 -5.68 9.73
CA LEU A 73 8.88 -6.99 10.31
C LEU A 73 10.15 -7.63 9.74
N LEU A 74 10.36 -7.57 8.42
CA LEU A 74 11.58 -8.08 7.79
C LEU A 74 12.82 -7.36 8.31
N LEU A 75 12.68 -6.05 8.40
CA LEU A 75 13.74 -5.07 8.59
C LEU A 75 14.16 -5.20 10.10
N VAL A 76 13.21 -5.50 11.01
CA VAL A 76 13.46 -5.92 12.40
C VAL A 76 14.08 -7.32 12.47
N ALA A 77 13.57 -8.30 11.71
CA ALA A 77 14.07 -9.67 11.73
C ALA A 77 15.55 -9.76 11.29
N PHE A 78 15.98 -8.92 10.35
CA PHE A 78 17.36 -8.86 9.87
C PHE A 78 18.29 -7.99 10.73
N HIS A 79 17.82 -7.40 11.85
CA HIS A 79 18.60 -6.42 12.63
C HIS A 79 19.24 -5.34 11.74
N ALA A 80 18.50 -4.88 10.73
CA ALA A 80 19.03 -3.89 9.79
C ALA A 80 19.15 -2.48 10.43
N TYR A 81 18.85 -2.35 11.73
CA TYR A 81 18.85 -1.14 12.55
C TYR A 81 18.65 -1.47 14.03
#